data_AF-A0A133UIR8-F1
#
_entry.id   AF-A0A133UIR8-F1
#
_cell.length_a   1.000
_cell.length_b   1.000
_cell.length_c   1.000
_cell.angle_alpha   90.00
_cell.angle_beta   90.00
_cell.angle_gamma   90.00
#
_symmetry.space_group_name_H-M   'P 1'
#
loop_
_entity.id
_entity.type
_entity.pdbx_description
1 polymer ?
#
loop_
_entity_poly.entity_id
_entity_poly.type
_entity_poly.pdbx_seq_one_letter_code
_entity_poly.pdbx_strand_id
1 'polypeptide(L)'
;ANDESEPILGILVYEDLFIAFYIAFVSTLLLEKGSLANIMSSILLSAVFIAVLLFLVYRGGGFFQNILKIDSDDMLVLRVVGVTVLIAGVALSAGVSEAVAAFFVGMVFSDSDYAEDIERLLEPVRYVFAAIFFFWIGLVTDPALFVKIIPLLIVAVLITGVVKFFTAYQGARFYDLNVRRSTRVGLGLITRGEFSLIIGALAAAGVGALATNTVTQTIPAFAVSYVLVMSILGTTLMQYSEYFERIAMKSDNQSP
;
A
#
# COMPACT_ATOMS: atom_id res chain seq x y z
N ALA A 1 -7.36 25.93 7.75
CA ALA A 1 -7.02 24.57 7.25
C ALA A 1 -8.34 23.88 6.88
N ASN A 2 -8.36 23.00 5.88
CA ASN A 2 -9.55 22.15 5.69
C ASN A 2 -9.54 21.12 6.82
N ASP A 3 -10.58 21.12 7.66
CA ASP A 3 -10.72 20.18 8.80
C ASP A 3 -10.80 18.70 8.34
N GLU A 4 -10.93 18.46 7.03
CA GLU A 4 -10.94 17.14 6.38
C GLU A 4 -9.54 16.55 6.19
N SER A 5 -8.49 17.39 6.11
CA SER A 5 -7.15 16.97 5.73
C SER A 5 -6.49 16.08 6.78
N GLU A 6 -6.65 16.39 8.07
CA GLU A 6 -6.07 15.63 9.17
C GLU A 6 -6.68 14.22 9.28
N PRO A 7 -8.01 14.04 9.23
CA PRO A 7 -8.62 12.71 9.17
C PRO A 7 -8.19 11.90 7.93
N ILE A 8 -8.09 12.54 6.75
CA ILE A 8 -7.63 11.87 5.53
C ILE A 8 -6.19 11.38 5.70
N LEU A 9 -5.28 12.24 6.16
CA LEU A 9 -3.88 11.88 6.39
C LEU A 9 -3.75 10.76 7.44
N GLY A 10 -4.46 10.87 8.57
CA GLY A 10 -4.43 9.85 9.62
C GLY A 10 -4.92 8.49 9.16
N ILE A 11 -6.01 8.45 8.37
CA ILE A 11 -6.52 7.20 7.78
C ILE A 11 -5.51 6.62 6.79
N LEU A 12 -4.96 7.44 5.89
CA LEU A 12 -4.00 6.98 4.88
C LEU A 12 -2.72 6.40 5.51
N VAL A 13 -2.14 7.08 6.49
CA VAL A 13 -0.94 6.61 7.20
C VAL A 13 -1.20 5.28 7.91
N TYR A 14 -2.34 5.16 8.60
CA TYR A 14 -2.71 3.93 9.28
C TYR A 14 -2.93 2.76 8.30
N GLU A 15 -3.59 3.02 7.17
CA GLU A 15 -3.83 2.02 6.14
C GLU A 15 -2.54 1.55 5.48
N ASP A 16 -1.62 2.46 5.15
CA ASP A 16 -0.33 2.13 4.55
C ASP A 16 0.51 1.27 5.52
N LEU A 17 0.53 1.64 6.80
CA LEU A 17 1.18 0.85 7.84
C LEU A 17 0.55 -0.55 7.97
N PHE A 18 -0.79 -0.64 7.97
CA PHE A 18 -1.49 -1.92 8.06
C PHE A 18 -1.24 -2.80 6.82
N ILE A 19 -1.20 -2.21 5.63
CA ILE A 19 -0.90 -2.92 4.38
C ILE A 19 0.48 -3.56 4.44
N ALA A 20 1.49 -2.88 5.02
CA ALA A 20 2.81 -3.48 5.20
C ALA A 20 2.74 -4.77 6.06
N PHE A 21 2.04 -4.74 7.18
CA PHE A 21 1.83 -5.95 8.00
C PHE A 21 1.01 -7.02 7.26
N TYR A 22 -0.03 -6.62 6.55
CA TYR A 22 -0.86 -7.52 5.76
C TYR A 22 -0.06 -8.23 4.67
N ILE A 23 0.78 -7.51 3.91
CA ILE A 23 1.64 -8.08 2.87
C ILE A 23 2.64 -9.06 3.47
N ALA A 24 3.28 -8.73 4.59
CA ALA A 24 4.20 -9.65 5.25
C ALA A 24 3.49 -10.96 5.61
N PHE A 25 2.33 -10.86 6.26
CA PHE A 25 1.55 -12.02 6.68
C PHE A 25 1.07 -12.86 5.50
N VAL A 26 0.48 -12.23 4.48
CA VAL A 26 -0.04 -12.90 3.29
C VAL A 26 1.08 -13.50 2.46
N SER A 27 2.23 -12.84 2.34
CA SER A 27 3.40 -13.38 1.64
C SER A 27 3.86 -14.71 2.26
N THR A 28 4.03 -14.75 3.58
CA THR A 28 4.39 -15.97 4.31
C THR A 28 3.35 -17.07 4.11
N LEU A 29 2.05 -16.74 4.17
CA LEU A 29 0.98 -17.70 3.95
C LEU A 29 0.94 -18.28 2.52
N LEU A 30 1.25 -17.46 1.52
CA LEU A 30 1.13 -17.84 0.11
C LEU A 30 2.38 -18.54 -0.43
N LEU A 31 3.57 -18.13 0.01
CA LEU A 31 4.84 -18.66 -0.50
C LEU A 31 5.25 -19.95 0.21
N GLU A 32 4.84 -20.14 1.47
CA GLU A 32 5.15 -21.35 2.19
C GLU A 32 4.18 -22.50 1.92
N LYS A 33 4.74 -23.66 1.58
CA LYS A 33 4.00 -24.90 1.36
C LYS A 33 4.31 -25.90 2.46
N GLY A 34 3.29 -26.41 3.16
CA GLY A 34 3.51 -27.47 4.15
C GLY A 34 2.38 -27.67 5.15
N SER A 35 2.70 -28.44 6.19
CA SER A 35 1.86 -28.65 7.38
C SER A 35 1.49 -27.31 8.05
N LEU A 36 0.34 -27.26 8.73
CA LEU A 36 -0.07 -26.14 9.57
C LEU A 36 1.04 -25.70 10.54
N ALA A 37 1.86 -26.65 11.00
CA ALA A 37 3.01 -26.39 11.86
C ALA A 37 4.10 -25.53 11.20
N ASN A 38 4.37 -25.73 9.90
CA ASN A 38 5.36 -24.95 9.16
C ASN A 38 4.86 -23.52 8.95
N ILE A 39 3.59 -23.38 8.57
CA ILE A 39 2.96 -22.06 8.40
C ILE A 39 3.01 -21.28 9.73
N MET A 40 2.70 -21.93 10.85
CA MET A 40 2.77 -21.30 12.18
C MET A 40 4.21 -20.91 12.56
N SER A 41 5.20 -21.77 12.29
CA SER A 41 6.60 -21.44 12.59
C SER A 41 7.10 -20.25 11.76
N SER A 42 6.61 -20.10 10.54
CA SER A 42 7.09 -19.06 9.62
C SER A 42 6.39 -17.74 9.82
N ILE A 43 5.11 -17.76 10.21
CA ILE A 43 4.42 -16.59 10.78
C ILE A 43 5.17 -16.11 12.02
N LEU A 44 5.55 -17.02 12.92
CA LEU A 44 6.30 -16.67 14.13
C LEU A 44 7.68 -16.09 13.77
N LEU A 45 8.40 -16.69 12.83
CA LEU A 45 9.70 -16.19 12.37
C LEU A 45 9.57 -14.80 11.74
N SER A 46 8.55 -14.59 10.91
CA SER A 46 8.26 -13.30 10.29
C SER A 46 7.89 -12.23 11.33
N ALA A 47 7.06 -12.60 12.32
CA ALA A 47 6.70 -11.71 13.42
C ALA A 47 7.93 -11.35 14.29
N VAL A 48 8.79 -12.31 14.59
CA VAL A 48 10.05 -12.09 15.31
C VAL A 48 10.98 -11.22 14.49
N PHE A 49 11.14 -11.47 13.19
CA PHE A 49 11.97 -10.65 12.31
C PHE A 49 11.48 -9.21 12.27
N ILE A 50 10.17 -8.98 12.07
CA ILE A 50 9.58 -7.64 12.09
C ILE A 50 9.75 -7.00 13.48
N ALA A 51 9.56 -7.73 14.57
CA ALA A 51 9.75 -7.22 15.93
C ALA A 51 11.22 -6.84 16.20
N VAL A 52 12.18 -7.64 15.72
CA VAL A 52 13.61 -7.33 15.80
C VAL A 52 13.95 -6.12 14.94
N LEU A 53 13.40 -6.02 13.74
CA LEU A 53 13.59 -4.88 12.85
C LEU A 53 13.02 -3.61 13.50
N LEU A 54 11.80 -3.66 14.05
CA LEU A 54 11.19 -2.58 14.83
C LEU A 54 11.99 -2.21 16.08
N PHE A 55 12.54 -3.21 16.78
CA PHE A 55 13.42 -2.96 17.93
C PHE A 55 14.72 -2.29 17.50
N LEU A 56 15.30 -2.70 16.37
CA LEU A 56 16.46 -2.05 15.75
C LEU A 56 16.12 -0.64 15.27
N VAL A 57 14.91 -0.39 14.77
CA VAL A 57 14.43 0.96 14.43
C VAL A 57 14.40 1.82 15.70
N TYR A 58 13.69 1.34 16.73
CA TYR A 58 13.48 2.05 17.97
C TYR A 58 14.78 2.33 18.75
N ARG A 59 15.73 1.39 18.72
CA ARG A 59 17.00 1.48 19.48
C ARG A 59 18.16 2.02 18.63
N GLY A 60 18.07 1.88 17.31
CA GLY A 60 19.18 2.05 16.38
C GLY A 60 19.31 3.45 15.79
N GLY A 61 18.47 4.41 16.17
CA GLY A 61 18.53 5.80 15.67
C GLY A 61 19.95 6.35 15.65
N GLY A 62 20.72 6.21 16.75
CA GLY A 62 22.11 6.68 16.81
C GLY A 62 23.11 5.90 15.93
N PHE A 63 22.89 4.60 15.70
CA PHE A 63 23.73 3.80 14.80
C PHE A 63 23.47 4.16 13.33
N PHE A 64 22.19 4.30 12.97
CA PHE A 64 21.80 4.71 11.63
C PHE A 64 22.18 6.17 11.34
N GLN A 65 22.07 7.07 12.31
CA GLN A 65 22.60 8.44 12.18
C GLN A 65 24.11 8.44 11.86
N ASN A 66 24.90 7.60 12.53
CA ASN A 66 26.33 7.46 12.22
C ASN A 66 26.59 6.86 10.83
N ILE A 67 25.75 5.93 10.37
CA ILE A 67 25.82 5.40 9.00
C ILE A 67 25.47 6.46 7.97
N LEU A 68 24.56 7.38 8.28
CA LEU A 68 24.12 8.44 7.37
C LEU A 68 25.02 9.67 7.40
N LYS A 69 25.85 9.83 8.42
CA LYS A 69 26.77 10.95 8.57
C LYS A 69 27.82 10.99 7.46
N ILE A 70 27.56 11.81 6.44
CA ILE A 70 28.42 12.02 5.28
C ILE A 70 28.24 13.45 4.76
N ASP A 71 29.29 13.97 4.12
CA ASP A 71 29.31 15.33 3.57
C ASP A 71 28.84 15.43 2.10
N SER A 72 28.43 14.32 1.45
CA SER A 72 28.03 14.31 0.04
C SER A 72 26.71 13.58 -0.25
N ASP A 73 25.84 14.26 -1.01
CA ASP A 73 24.53 13.79 -1.45
C ASP A 73 24.60 12.43 -2.16
N ASP A 74 25.58 12.25 -3.06
CA ASP A 74 25.76 11.00 -3.82
C ASP A 74 26.01 9.79 -2.92
N MET A 75 26.85 9.96 -1.89
CA MET A 75 27.20 8.88 -0.97
C MET A 75 26.04 8.58 -0.02
N LEU A 76 25.26 9.60 0.35
CA LEU A 76 24.06 9.44 1.16
C LEU A 76 23.02 8.59 0.42
N VAL A 77 22.74 8.87 -0.85
CA VAL A 77 21.86 8.05 -1.69
C VAL A 77 22.37 6.61 -1.77
N LEU A 78 23.67 6.42 -2.06
CA LEU A 78 24.27 5.09 -2.15
C LEU A 78 24.15 4.30 -0.84
N ARG A 79 24.35 4.94 0.32
CA ARG A 79 24.21 4.28 1.62
C ARG A 79 22.75 3.95 1.93
N VAL A 80 21.83 4.89 1.73
CA VAL A 80 20.40 4.66 2.00
C VAL A 80 19.87 3.52 1.15
N VAL A 81 20.11 3.55 -0.17
CA VAL A 81 19.70 2.48 -1.08
C VAL A 81 20.43 1.18 -0.75
N GLY A 82 21.74 1.22 -0.53
CA GLY A 82 22.54 0.03 -0.22
C GLY A 82 22.11 -0.68 1.07
N VAL A 83 21.86 0.07 2.14
CA VAL A 83 21.36 -0.46 3.42
C VAL A 83 19.94 -1.02 3.25
N THR A 84 19.07 -0.30 2.53
CA THR A 84 17.71 -0.76 2.24
C THR A 84 17.71 -2.08 1.49
N VAL A 85 18.49 -2.17 0.40
CA VAL A 85 18.61 -3.40 -0.42
C VAL A 85 19.24 -4.54 0.38
N LEU A 86 20.24 -4.28 1.21
CA LEU A 86 20.88 -5.30 2.04
C LEU A 86 19.88 -5.88 3.06
N ILE A 87 19.17 -5.01 3.81
CA ILE A 87 18.19 -5.46 4.81
C ILE A 87 17.02 -6.17 4.14
N ALA A 88 16.52 -5.63 3.03
CA ALA A 88 15.45 -6.26 2.24
C ALA A 88 15.88 -7.63 1.67
N GLY A 89 17.13 -7.77 1.23
CA GLY A 89 17.69 -9.04 0.76
C GLY A 89 17.85 -10.07 1.89
N VAL A 90 18.27 -9.64 3.08
CA VAL A 90 18.32 -10.51 4.28
C VAL A 90 16.90 -10.95 4.66
N ALA A 91 15.93 -10.04 4.64
CA ALA A 91 14.52 -10.35 4.88
C ALA A 91 14.00 -11.40 3.91
N LEU A 92 14.26 -11.22 2.62
CA LEU A 92 13.90 -12.17 1.57
C LEU A 92 14.49 -13.56 1.82
N SER A 93 15.77 -13.62 2.23
CA SER A 93 16.44 -14.89 2.56
C SER A 93 15.86 -15.59 3.79
N ALA A 94 15.25 -14.83 4.70
CA ALA A 94 14.56 -15.33 5.89
C ALA A 94 13.08 -15.68 5.63
N GLY A 95 12.61 -15.55 4.38
CA GLY A 95 11.22 -15.81 4.00
C GLY A 95 10.25 -14.67 4.34
N VAL A 96 10.77 -13.47 4.65
CA VAL A 96 9.98 -12.27 4.95
C VAL A 96 9.90 -11.39 3.70
N SER A 97 8.78 -10.67 3.53
CA SER A 97 8.62 -9.73 2.42
C SER A 97 9.67 -8.61 2.43
N GLU A 98 10.42 -8.52 1.34
CA GLU A 98 11.44 -7.52 1.05
C GLU A 98 10.87 -6.11 1.00
N ALA A 99 9.64 -5.95 0.46
CA ALA A 99 8.95 -4.66 0.40
C ALA A 99 8.62 -4.13 1.80
N VAL A 100 8.21 -5.04 2.70
CA VAL A 100 7.89 -4.69 4.08
C VAL A 100 9.16 -4.33 4.85
N ALA A 101 10.24 -5.09 4.67
CA ALA A 101 11.53 -4.75 5.26
C ALA A 101 12.04 -3.38 4.78
N ALA A 102 11.94 -3.09 3.48
CA ALA A 102 12.31 -1.78 2.93
C ALA A 102 11.45 -0.63 3.49
N PHE A 103 10.14 -0.85 3.68
CA PHE A 103 9.24 0.12 4.32
C PHE A 103 9.68 0.44 5.76
N PHE A 104 9.99 -0.56 6.58
CA PHE A 104 10.47 -0.34 7.94
C PHE A 104 11.82 0.37 7.98
N VAL A 105 12.74 0.05 7.08
CA VAL A 105 14.02 0.77 6.95
C VAL A 105 13.79 2.24 6.60
N GLY A 106 12.86 2.53 5.70
CA GLY A 106 12.44 3.90 5.40
C GLY A 106 11.93 4.66 6.63
N MET A 107 11.16 4.01 7.50
CA MET A 107 10.70 4.60 8.76
C MET A 107 11.84 4.88 9.75
N VAL A 108 12.93 4.10 9.73
CA VAL A 108 14.14 4.44 10.51
C VAL A 108 14.72 5.75 10.00
N PHE A 109 14.85 5.89 8.68
CA PHE A 109 15.46 7.04 8.07
C PHE A 109 14.63 8.32 8.26
N SER A 110 13.30 8.21 8.32
CA SER A 110 12.43 9.36 8.61
C SER A 110 12.59 9.93 10.01
N ASP A 111 13.14 9.16 10.96
CA ASP A 111 13.43 9.63 12.33
C ASP A 111 14.87 10.18 12.47
N SER A 112 15.63 10.25 11.36
CA SER A 112 16.99 10.76 11.35
C SER A 112 17.06 12.25 10.98
N ASP A 113 18.12 12.93 11.40
CA ASP A 113 18.37 14.34 11.04
C ASP A 113 18.53 14.57 9.52
N TYR A 114 18.72 13.48 8.75
CA TYR A 114 18.89 13.50 7.29
C TYR A 114 17.59 13.20 6.53
N ALA A 115 16.45 13.07 7.20
CA ALA A 115 15.19 12.66 6.57
C ALA A 115 14.79 13.54 5.37
N GLU A 116 14.89 14.86 5.52
CA GLU A 116 14.56 15.81 4.44
C GLU A 116 15.49 15.68 3.23
N ASP A 117 16.80 15.50 3.47
CA ASP A 117 17.77 15.28 2.39
C ASP A 117 17.54 13.93 1.70
N ILE A 118 17.25 12.88 2.46
CA ILE A 118 16.91 11.56 1.94
C ILE A 118 15.67 11.65 1.05
N GLU A 119 14.62 12.33 1.50
CA GLU A 119 13.39 12.52 0.73
C GLU A 119 13.66 13.27 -0.58
N ARG A 120 14.35 14.41 -0.50
CA ARG A 120 14.72 15.24 -1.66
C ARG A 120 15.55 14.46 -2.68
N LEU A 121 16.51 13.66 -2.22
CA LEU A 121 17.45 12.95 -3.09
C LEU A 121 16.87 11.64 -3.65
N LEU A 122 15.96 10.98 -2.94
CA LEU A 122 15.29 9.78 -3.42
C LEU A 122 14.02 10.06 -4.23
N GLU A 123 13.45 11.26 -4.18
CA GLU A 123 12.25 11.59 -4.95
C GLU A 123 12.40 11.30 -6.47
N PRO A 124 13.49 11.70 -7.15
CA PRO A 124 13.69 11.35 -8.57
C PRO A 124 13.84 9.84 -8.79
N VAL A 125 14.52 9.15 -7.87
CA VAL A 125 14.74 7.71 -7.91
C VAL A 125 13.40 6.98 -7.81
N ARG A 126 12.54 7.40 -6.88
CA ARG A 126 11.16 6.91 -6.72
C ARG A 126 10.39 7.02 -8.03
N TYR A 127 10.44 8.16 -8.72
CA TYR A 127 9.73 8.34 -9.99
C TYR A 127 10.23 7.38 -11.08
N VAL A 128 11.54 7.16 -11.19
CA VAL A 128 12.11 6.23 -12.17
C VAL A 128 11.70 4.79 -11.86
N PHE A 129 11.83 4.33 -10.62
CA PHE A 129 11.43 2.97 -10.24
C PHE A 129 9.93 2.75 -10.35
N ALA A 130 9.11 3.74 -10.01
CA ALA A 130 7.67 3.69 -10.24
C ALA A 130 7.35 3.53 -11.74
N ALA A 131 7.98 4.33 -12.61
CA ALA A 131 7.79 4.21 -14.05
C ALA A 131 8.17 2.81 -14.58
N ILE A 132 9.30 2.26 -14.12
CA ILE A 132 9.74 0.90 -14.47
C ILE A 132 8.75 -0.15 -13.97
N PHE A 133 8.27 -0.02 -12.73
CA PHE A 133 7.29 -0.92 -12.13
C PHE A 133 5.98 -0.96 -12.96
N PHE A 134 5.42 0.20 -13.27
CA PHE A 134 4.20 0.29 -14.08
C PHE A 134 4.43 -0.20 -15.52
N PHE A 135 5.58 0.09 -16.11
CA PHE A 135 5.95 -0.42 -17.43
C PHE A 135 6.02 -1.96 -17.44
N TRP A 136 6.67 -2.55 -16.44
CA TRP A 136 6.78 -4.00 -16.30
C TRP A 136 5.41 -4.67 -16.12
N ILE A 137 4.58 -4.14 -15.22
CA ILE A 137 3.21 -4.62 -15.01
C ILE A 137 2.38 -4.52 -16.29
N GLY A 138 2.54 -3.44 -17.07
CA GLY A 138 1.90 -3.29 -18.38
C GLY A 138 2.36 -4.32 -19.39
N LEU A 139 3.66 -4.64 -19.44
CA LEU A 139 4.23 -5.63 -20.36
C LEU A 139 3.73 -7.05 -20.07
N VAL A 140 3.66 -7.43 -18.78
CA VAL A 140 3.22 -8.77 -18.35
C VAL A 140 1.68 -8.93 -18.44
N THR A 141 0.95 -7.82 -18.53
CA THR A 141 -0.52 -7.84 -18.63
C THR A 141 -0.99 -8.12 -20.06
N ASP A 142 -1.69 -9.23 -20.27
CA ASP A 142 -2.33 -9.55 -21.55
C ASP A 142 -3.61 -8.71 -21.74
N PRO A 143 -3.66 -7.78 -22.71
CA PRO A 143 -4.85 -6.95 -22.97
C PRO A 143 -6.07 -7.77 -23.40
N ALA A 144 -5.87 -8.95 -24.00
CA ALA A 144 -6.97 -9.80 -24.47
C ALA A 144 -7.80 -10.37 -23.30
N LEU A 145 -7.22 -10.46 -22.11
CA LEU A 145 -7.91 -10.90 -20.89
C LEU A 145 -8.87 -9.85 -20.35
N PHE A 146 -8.74 -8.58 -20.75
CA PHE A 146 -9.55 -7.47 -20.24
C PHE A 146 -11.05 -7.77 -20.36
N VAL A 147 -11.51 -8.22 -21.53
CA VAL A 147 -12.94 -8.50 -21.78
C VAL A 147 -13.47 -9.59 -20.85
N LYS A 148 -12.65 -10.59 -20.52
CA LYS A 148 -13.03 -11.73 -19.67
C LYS A 148 -13.16 -11.32 -18.20
N ILE A 149 -12.37 -10.35 -17.74
CA ILE A 149 -12.38 -9.91 -16.34
C ILE A 149 -13.44 -8.84 -16.04
N ILE A 150 -14.07 -8.21 -17.05
CA ILE A 150 -15.06 -7.14 -16.84
C ILE A 150 -16.14 -7.49 -15.81
N PRO A 151 -16.80 -8.69 -15.84
CA PRO A 151 -17.84 -8.99 -14.87
C PRO A 151 -17.32 -9.01 -13.43
N LEU A 152 -16.15 -9.63 -13.23
CA LEU A 152 -15.48 -9.68 -11.92
C LEU A 152 -15.03 -8.29 -11.47
N LEU A 153 -14.51 -7.50 -12.41
CA LEU A 153 -14.07 -6.12 -12.19
C LEU A 153 -15.21 -5.23 -11.70
N ILE A 154 -16.37 -5.30 -12.36
CA ILE A 154 -17.56 -4.51 -11.96
C ILE A 154 -17.98 -4.89 -10.54
N VAL A 155 -18.08 -6.18 -10.24
CA VAL A 155 -18.46 -6.65 -8.90
C VAL A 155 -17.46 -6.17 -7.84
N ALA A 156 -16.16 -6.32 -8.12
CA ALA A 156 -15.11 -5.87 -7.21
C ALA A 156 -15.14 -4.36 -6.98
N VAL A 157 -15.27 -3.56 -8.04
CA VAL A 157 -15.36 -2.10 -7.97
C VAL A 157 -16.56 -1.65 -7.14
N LEU A 158 -17.74 -2.23 -7.38
CA LEU A 158 -18.95 -1.89 -6.64
C LEU A 158 -18.82 -2.24 -5.16
N ILE A 159 -18.43 -3.48 -4.85
CA ILE A 159 -18.32 -3.93 -3.46
C ILE A 159 -17.24 -3.14 -2.72
N THR A 160 -16.03 -3.10 -3.27
CA THR A 160 -14.88 -2.48 -2.59
C THR A 160 -15.00 -0.97 -2.53
N GLY A 161 -15.59 -0.32 -3.53
CA GLY A 161 -15.85 1.12 -3.53
C GLY A 161 -16.90 1.50 -2.49
N VAL A 162 -18.00 0.75 -2.41
CA VAL A 162 -19.06 0.99 -1.41
C VAL A 162 -18.52 0.77 0.01
N VAL A 163 -17.84 -0.36 0.26
CA VAL A 163 -17.24 -0.65 1.57
C VAL A 163 -16.26 0.45 1.95
N LYS A 164 -15.36 0.83 1.04
CA LYS A 164 -14.36 1.87 1.29
C LYS A 164 -14.97 3.22 1.59
N PHE A 165 -16.00 3.63 0.83
CA PHE A 165 -16.74 4.85 1.09
C PHE A 165 -17.33 4.85 2.50
N PHE A 166 -18.00 3.76 2.91
CA PHE A 166 -18.62 3.68 4.22
C PHE A 166 -17.62 3.66 5.37
N THR A 167 -16.51 2.92 5.24
CA THR A 167 -15.48 2.89 6.29
C THR A 167 -14.81 4.25 6.45
N ALA A 168 -14.51 4.93 5.34
CA ALA A 168 -13.94 6.28 5.35
C ALA A 168 -14.93 7.32 5.90
N TYR A 169 -16.21 7.26 5.49
CA TYR A 169 -17.28 8.10 6.03
C TYR A 169 -17.41 7.93 7.54
N GLN A 170 -17.47 6.69 8.01
CA GLN A 170 -17.59 6.38 9.43
C GLN A 170 -16.34 6.82 10.21
N GLY A 171 -15.15 6.64 9.64
CA GLY A 171 -13.90 7.19 10.15
C GLY A 171 -14.00 8.70 10.35
N ALA A 172 -14.41 9.43 9.32
CA ALA A 172 -14.61 10.87 9.38
C ALA A 172 -15.65 11.30 10.43
N ARG A 173 -16.71 10.51 10.64
CA ARG A 173 -17.70 10.77 11.70
C ARG A 173 -17.13 10.58 13.11
N PHE A 174 -16.16 9.68 13.31
CA PHE A 174 -15.43 9.56 14.58
C PHE A 174 -14.49 10.74 14.85
N TYR A 175 -14.08 11.46 13.81
CA TYR A 175 -13.36 12.75 13.91
C TYR A 175 -14.32 13.95 14.02
N ASP A 176 -15.58 13.73 14.42
CA ASP A 176 -16.60 14.77 14.61
C ASP A 176 -16.89 15.64 13.37
N LEU A 177 -16.55 15.16 12.18
CA LEU A 177 -16.88 15.84 10.94
C LEU A 177 -18.39 15.76 10.67
N ASN A 178 -18.99 16.84 10.19
CA ASN A 178 -20.40 16.86 9.78
C ASN A 178 -20.64 15.97 8.54
N VAL A 179 -21.90 15.56 8.31
CA VAL A 179 -22.28 14.63 7.23
C VAL A 179 -21.70 15.04 5.88
N ARG A 180 -21.75 16.33 5.55
CA ARG A 180 -21.16 16.89 4.34
C ARG A 180 -19.67 16.57 4.20
N ARG A 181 -18.87 16.91 5.21
CA ARG A 181 -17.42 16.67 5.20
C ARG A 181 -17.09 15.19 5.26
N SER A 182 -17.83 14.40 6.03
CA SER A 182 -17.65 12.95 6.08
C SER A 182 -17.94 12.29 4.73
N THR A 183 -18.96 12.73 3.99
CA THR A 183 -19.23 12.26 2.62
C THR A 183 -18.07 12.59 1.70
N ARG A 184 -17.50 13.80 1.80
CA ARG A 184 -16.35 14.18 0.99
C ARG A 184 -15.11 13.33 1.30
N VAL A 185 -14.79 13.10 2.58
CA VAL A 185 -13.70 12.19 2.98
C VAL A 185 -13.96 10.77 2.44
N GLY A 186 -15.20 10.29 2.56
CA GLY A 186 -15.65 9.01 2.02
C GLY A 186 -15.36 8.87 0.53
N LEU A 187 -15.71 9.88 -0.28
CA LEU A 187 -15.50 9.87 -1.74
C LEU A 187 -14.01 10.03 -2.10
N GLY A 188 -13.29 10.87 -1.38
CA GLY A 188 -11.86 11.13 -1.62
C GLY A 188 -10.98 9.91 -1.39
N LEU A 189 -11.39 9.01 -0.50
CA LEU A 189 -10.64 7.78 -0.15
C LEU A 189 -11.05 6.54 -0.98
N ILE A 190 -11.94 6.67 -1.98
CA ILE A 190 -12.32 5.53 -2.84
C ILE A 190 -11.18 5.10 -3.77
N THR A 191 -10.29 6.04 -4.14
CA THR A 191 -9.17 5.76 -5.04
C THR A 191 -8.30 4.63 -4.52
N ARG A 192 -7.75 3.83 -5.45
CA ARG A 192 -6.84 2.72 -5.14
C ARG A 192 -5.48 3.01 -5.75
N GLY A 193 -4.42 2.73 -4.99
CA GLY A 193 -3.04 3.02 -5.39
C GLY A 193 -2.21 1.79 -5.75
N GLU A 194 -0.89 2.01 -5.80
CA GLU A 194 0.16 1.06 -6.17
C GLU A 194 0.18 -0.23 -5.33
N PHE A 195 -0.19 -0.17 -4.06
CA PHE A 195 -0.24 -1.36 -3.20
C PHE A 195 -1.20 -2.44 -3.71
N SER A 196 -2.27 -2.07 -4.42
CA SER A 196 -3.17 -3.07 -5.03
C SER A 196 -2.48 -3.86 -6.14
N LEU A 197 -1.52 -3.25 -6.86
CA LEU A 197 -0.70 -3.92 -7.87
C LEU A 197 0.34 -4.83 -7.21
N ILE A 198 0.96 -4.37 -6.11
CA ILE A 198 1.92 -5.17 -5.35
C ILE A 198 1.24 -6.43 -4.79
N ILE A 199 0.05 -6.29 -4.18
CA ILE A 199 -0.73 -7.43 -3.69
C ILE A 199 -1.14 -8.35 -4.84
N GLY A 200 -1.55 -7.80 -5.99
CA GLY A 200 -1.85 -8.59 -7.19
C GLY A 200 -0.65 -9.40 -7.68
N ALA A 201 0.53 -8.79 -7.75
CA ALA A 201 1.76 -9.46 -8.14
C ALA A 201 2.15 -10.57 -7.14
N LEU A 202 2.04 -10.30 -5.83
CA LEU A 202 2.27 -11.30 -4.78
C LEU A 202 1.29 -12.47 -4.88
N ALA A 203 0.01 -12.19 -5.09
CA ALA A 203 -1.01 -13.21 -5.27
C ALA A 203 -0.73 -14.06 -6.53
N ALA A 204 -0.33 -13.43 -7.64
CA ALA A 204 0.04 -14.16 -8.86
C ALA A 204 1.28 -15.06 -8.63
N ALA A 205 2.28 -14.59 -7.89
CA ALA A 205 3.47 -15.36 -7.55
C ALA A 205 3.15 -16.56 -6.64
N GLY A 206 2.35 -16.36 -5.59
CA GLY A 206 1.94 -17.43 -4.68
C GLY A 206 1.02 -18.47 -5.34
N VAL A 207 0.04 -18.01 -6.12
CA VAL A 207 -0.93 -18.87 -6.82
C VAL A 207 -0.31 -19.56 -8.04
N GLY A 208 0.69 -18.96 -8.69
CA GLY A 208 1.45 -19.57 -9.78
C GLY A 208 2.14 -20.89 -9.37
N ALA A 209 2.33 -21.11 -8.07
CA ALA A 209 2.83 -22.36 -7.52
C ALA A 209 1.76 -23.47 -7.42
N LEU A 210 0.46 -23.18 -7.64
CA LEU A 210 -0.68 -24.07 -7.42
C LEU A 210 -1.72 -24.10 -8.56
N ALA A 211 -1.72 -23.14 -9.50
CA ALA A 211 -2.79 -22.96 -10.49
C ALA A 211 -2.32 -23.05 -11.95
N THR A 212 -3.28 -23.32 -12.84
CA THR A 212 -3.12 -23.28 -14.30
C THR A 212 -2.66 -21.90 -14.78
N ASN A 213 -1.84 -21.83 -15.83
CA ASN A 213 -1.29 -20.61 -16.46
C ASN A 213 -2.30 -19.46 -16.65
N THR A 214 -3.59 -19.77 -16.78
CA THR A 214 -4.68 -18.80 -16.90
C THR A 214 -4.88 -17.94 -15.65
N VAL A 215 -4.76 -18.48 -14.43
CA VAL A 215 -4.97 -17.69 -13.20
C VAL A 215 -3.81 -16.72 -12.97
N THR A 216 -2.58 -17.18 -13.21
CA THR A 216 -1.36 -16.38 -13.06
C THR A 216 -1.35 -15.15 -13.97
N GLN A 217 -1.92 -15.24 -15.17
CA GLN A 217 -2.05 -14.11 -16.09
C GLN A 217 -3.27 -13.22 -15.80
N THR A 218 -4.34 -13.79 -15.21
CA THR A 218 -5.57 -13.06 -14.92
C THR A 218 -5.43 -12.11 -13.73
N ILE A 219 -4.66 -12.49 -12.70
CA ILE A 219 -4.50 -11.67 -11.48
C ILE A 219 -3.84 -10.32 -11.76
N PRO A 220 -2.67 -10.23 -12.47
CA PRO A 220 -2.06 -8.96 -12.79
C PRO A 220 -2.97 -8.08 -13.67
N ALA A 221 -3.60 -8.69 -14.69
CA ALA A 221 -4.53 -7.98 -15.57
C ALA A 221 -5.73 -7.40 -14.81
N PHE A 222 -6.26 -8.16 -13.85
CA PHE A 222 -7.31 -7.70 -12.95
C PHE A 222 -6.83 -6.56 -12.05
N ALA A 223 -5.66 -6.69 -11.40
CA ALA A 223 -5.13 -5.68 -10.50
C ALA A 223 -4.90 -4.34 -11.22
N VAL A 224 -4.32 -4.37 -12.44
CA VAL A 224 -4.13 -3.18 -13.28
C VAL A 224 -5.45 -2.53 -13.63
N SER A 225 -6.38 -3.33 -14.16
CA SER A 225 -7.70 -2.83 -14.56
C SER A 225 -8.47 -2.24 -13.39
N TYR A 226 -8.37 -2.89 -12.22
CA TYR A 226 -8.97 -2.44 -10.97
C TYR A 226 -8.42 -1.10 -10.52
N VAL A 227 -7.09 -0.94 -10.46
CA VAL A 227 -6.47 0.33 -10.06
C VAL A 227 -6.81 1.45 -11.02
N LEU A 228 -6.79 1.20 -12.34
CA LEU A 228 -7.15 2.20 -13.35
C LEU A 228 -8.61 2.64 -13.20
N VAL A 229 -9.53 1.68 -13.12
CA VAL A 229 -10.97 1.98 -12.98
C VAL A 229 -11.24 2.73 -11.68
N MET A 230 -10.70 2.27 -10.54
CA MET A 230 -10.90 2.92 -9.25
C MET A 230 -10.26 4.31 -9.16
N SER A 231 -9.12 4.53 -9.82
CA SER A 231 -8.49 5.86 -9.91
C SER A 231 -9.37 6.85 -10.68
N ILE A 232 -9.91 6.44 -11.84
CA ILE A 232 -10.83 7.26 -12.62
C ILE A 232 -12.13 7.47 -11.87
N LEU A 233 -12.70 6.43 -11.26
CA LEU A 233 -13.94 6.52 -10.50
C LEU A 233 -13.79 7.44 -9.29
N GLY A 234 -12.76 7.26 -8.47
CA GLY A 234 -12.55 8.05 -7.27
C GLY A 234 -12.30 9.53 -7.60
N THR A 235 -11.49 9.83 -8.61
CA THR A 235 -11.27 11.22 -9.06
C THR A 235 -12.56 11.85 -9.59
N THR A 236 -13.35 11.12 -10.38
CA THR A 236 -14.64 11.59 -10.90
C THR A 236 -15.65 11.81 -9.76
N LEU A 237 -15.76 10.87 -8.83
CA LEU A 237 -16.65 10.98 -7.68
C LEU A 237 -16.28 12.16 -6.79
N MET A 238 -14.99 12.43 -6.61
CA MET A 238 -14.50 13.59 -5.86
C MET A 238 -14.81 14.91 -6.59
N GLN A 239 -14.68 14.95 -7.92
CA GLN A 239 -15.08 16.13 -8.72
C GLN A 239 -16.57 16.45 -8.57
N TYR A 240 -17.43 15.43 -8.48
CA TYR A 240 -18.86 15.59 -8.25
C TYR A 240 -19.27 15.52 -6.77
N SER A 241 -18.31 15.69 -5.84
CA SER A 241 -18.57 15.58 -4.39
C SER A 241 -19.68 16.50 -3.91
N GLU A 242 -19.78 17.72 -4.43
CA GLU A 242 -20.85 18.66 -4.06
C GLU A 242 -22.26 18.12 -4.31
N TYR A 243 -22.45 17.32 -5.36
CA TYR A 243 -23.75 16.71 -5.67
C TYR A 243 -24.13 15.66 -4.61
N PHE A 244 -23.18 14.78 -4.27
CA PHE A 244 -23.37 13.74 -3.26
C PHE A 244 -23.51 14.32 -1.85
N GLU A 245 -22.76 15.36 -1.53
CA GLU A 245 -22.87 16.14 -0.29
C GLU A 245 -24.30 16.66 -0.08
N ARG A 246 -24.92 17.23 -1.12
CA ARG A 246 -26.29 17.76 -1.06
C ARG A 246 -27.33 16.66 -0.81
N ILE A 247 -27.14 15.49 -1.43
CA ILE A 247 -28.01 14.34 -1.22
C ILE A 247 -27.88 13.82 0.22
N ALA A 248 -26.66 13.66 0.71
CA ALA A 248 -26.40 13.18 2.06
C ALA A 248 -26.99 14.10 3.13
N MET A 249 -26.81 15.42 2.98
CA MET A 249 -27.42 16.42 3.89
C MET A 249 -28.95 16.37 3.89
N LYS A 250 -29.58 16.12 2.73
CA LYS A 250 -31.05 16.01 2.65
C LYS A 250 -31.58 14.79 3.39
N SER A 251 -30.82 13.69 3.40
CA SER A 251 -31.16 12.47 4.14
C SER A 251 -31.00 12.64 5.65
N ASP A 252 -29.97 13.36 6.09
CA ASP A 252 -29.71 13.63 7.52
C ASP A 252 -30.80 14.52 8.12
N ASN A 253 -31.21 15.57 7.41
CA ASN A 253 -32.27 16.49 7.84
C ASN A 253 -33.69 15.88 7.86
N GLN A 254 -33.84 14.62 7.43
CA GLN A 254 -35.09 13.84 7.47
C GLN A 254 -35.06 12.74 8.54
N SER A 255 -33.96 12.61 9.29
CA SER A 255 -33.86 11.65 10.40
C SER A 255 -34.52 12.27 11.66
N PRO A 256 -35.43 11.53 12.34
CA PRO A 256 -36.27 12.05 13.42
C PRO A 256 -35.51 12.39 14.72
#